data_AF-A0A1Y4VC93-F1
#
_entry.id   AF-A0A1Y4VC93-F1
#
_cell.length_a   1.000
_cell.length_b   1.000
_cell.length_c   1.000
_cell.angle_alpha   90.00
_cell.angle_beta   90.00
_cell.angle_gamma   90.00
#
_symmetry.space_group_name_H-M   'P 1'
#
loop_
_entity.id
_entity.type
_entity.pdbx_description
1 polymer ?
#
loop_
_entity_poly.entity_id
_entity_poly.type
_entity_poly.pdbx_seq_one_letter_code
_entity_poly.pdbx_strand_id
1 'polypeptide(L)'
;MKCNNCGCDNPDDAKYCRVCGNVLQLESFFERLSELGFMPTTMITLKSSLGATLLLYLLEFLFVIGCLMAIGGIIVFFVQPLSVQVFFGLGGFVCSFVIAYVSFKYKLFDKSFPNRYVKSRLLKEADYIQLDFVNDDYAFIVKNKKFGVYSVRRYEIQLPAIYDWLSWKIEGQILNVRQNGRQYIMDIYGNELK
;
A
#
# COMPACT_ATOMS: atom_id res chain seq x y z
N MET A 1 30.79 27.95 0.67
CA MET A 1 29.65 28.67 1.32
C MET A 1 30.03 29.27 2.70
N LYS A 2 29.36 30.35 3.14
CA LYS A 2 29.59 30.98 4.46
C LYS A 2 28.73 30.39 5.57
N CYS A 3 29.32 30.25 6.76
CA CYS A 3 28.60 29.84 7.95
C CYS A 3 27.70 30.97 8.49
N ASN A 4 26.41 30.70 8.68
CA ASN A 4 25.47 31.67 9.25
C ASN A 4 25.73 32.00 10.73
N ASN A 5 26.52 31.19 11.45
CA ASN A 5 26.80 31.41 12.87
C ASN A 5 28.12 32.16 13.10
N CYS A 6 29.24 31.69 12.52
CA CYS A 6 30.55 32.31 12.72
C CYS A 6 31.09 33.07 11.51
N GLY A 7 30.38 33.08 10.37
CA GLY A 7 30.78 33.80 9.16
C GLY A 7 31.95 33.19 8.39
N CYS A 8 32.55 32.08 8.84
CA CYS A 8 33.70 31.51 8.16
C CYS A 8 33.32 30.91 6.80
N ASP A 9 34.23 31.02 5.83
CA ASP A 9 34.13 30.33 4.55
C ASP A 9 34.43 28.83 4.72
N ASN A 10 33.58 28.01 4.10
CA ASN A 10 33.69 26.55 4.06
C ASN A 10 33.61 26.08 2.60
N PRO A 11 34.17 24.89 2.28
CA PRO A 11 33.94 24.21 1.02
C PRO A 11 32.44 24.12 0.69
N ASP A 12 32.08 24.09 -0.59
CA ASP A 12 30.67 24.09 -1.01
C ASP A 12 29.93 22.78 -0.70
N ASP A 13 30.68 21.69 -0.48
CA ASP A 13 30.22 20.36 -0.05
C ASP A 13 30.31 20.14 1.48
N ALA A 14 30.75 21.14 2.25
CA ALA A 14 30.92 20.99 3.69
C ALA A 14 29.56 20.92 4.43
N LYS A 15 29.30 19.78 5.10
CA LYS A 15 28.09 19.59 5.94
C LYS A 15 28.12 20.41 7.24
N TYR A 16 29.30 20.52 7.85
CA TYR A 16 29.52 21.23 9.11
C TYR A 16 30.57 22.33 8.94
N CYS A 17 30.44 23.38 9.75
CA CYS A 17 31.42 24.45 9.81
C CYS A 17 32.72 23.95 10.43
N ARG A 18 33.82 24.09 9.69
CA ARG A 18 35.16 23.68 10.15
C ARG A 18 35.67 24.43 11.38
N VAL A 19 35.09 25.59 11.69
CA VAL A 19 35.53 26.44 12.82
C VAL A 19 34.62 26.27 14.04
N CYS A 20 33.31 26.41 13.86
CA CYS A 20 32.37 26.41 14.99
C CYS A 20 31.50 25.15 15.09
N GLY A 21 31.66 24.18 14.18
CA GLY A 21 30.88 22.95 14.15
C GLY A 21 29.42 23.11 13.70
N ASN A 22 28.95 24.33 13.43
CA ASN A 22 27.55 24.57 13.08
C ASN A 22 27.19 23.99 11.70
N VAL A 23 26.00 23.40 11.58
CA VAL A 23 25.52 22.79 10.33
C VAL A 23 25.38 23.86 9.24
N LEU A 24 25.95 23.59 8.06
CA LEU A 24 25.98 24.52 6.93
C LEU A 24 24.98 24.15 5.85
N GLN A 25 24.94 22.87 5.51
CA GLN A 25 23.93 22.30 4.64
C GLN A 25 22.82 21.79 5.54
N LEU A 26 21.62 22.37 5.40
CA LEU A 26 20.42 21.80 5.96
C LEU A 26 20.34 20.37 5.43
N GLU A 27 20.48 19.38 6.33
CA GLU A 27 20.38 17.96 6.05
C GLU A 27 19.29 17.75 5.00
N SER A 28 19.69 17.23 3.83
CA SER A 28 18.75 17.16 2.72
C SER A 28 17.58 16.30 3.19
N PHE A 29 16.34 16.70 2.89
CA PHE A 29 15.15 15.96 3.34
C PHE A 29 15.28 14.44 3.10
N PHE A 30 15.99 14.07 2.03
CA PHE A 30 16.33 12.70 1.67
C PHE A 30 17.29 12.01 2.64
N GLU A 31 18.35 12.67 3.12
CA GLU A 31 19.24 12.13 4.15
C GLU A 31 18.46 11.84 5.44
N ARG A 32 17.63 12.80 5.88
CA ARG A 32 16.75 12.59 7.04
C ARG A 32 15.79 11.42 6.84
N LEU A 33 15.19 11.27 5.66
CA LEU A 33 14.33 10.12 5.37
C LEU A 33 15.10 8.80 5.46
N SER A 34 16.34 8.76 4.96
CA SER A 34 17.16 7.55 5.02
C SER A 34 17.50 7.15 6.46
N GLU A 35 17.79 8.12 7.34
CA GLU A 35 18.03 7.87 8.77
C GLU A 35 16.79 7.35 9.51
N LEU A 36 15.60 7.72 9.04
CA LEU A 36 14.31 7.27 9.59
C LEU A 36 13.85 5.90 9.02
N GLY A 37 14.70 5.24 8.22
CA GLY A 37 14.41 3.93 7.64
C GLY A 37 13.44 3.97 6.45
N PHE A 38 13.31 5.12 5.78
CA PHE A 38 12.56 5.19 4.53
C PHE A 38 13.41 4.73 3.35
N MET A 39 12.77 4.01 2.44
CA MET A 39 13.35 3.65 1.16
C MET A 39 12.43 4.08 0.01
N PRO A 40 12.98 4.30 -1.20
CA PRO A 40 12.17 4.54 -2.38
C PRO A 40 11.19 3.39 -2.64
N THR A 41 9.93 3.72 -2.92
CA THR A 41 8.87 2.74 -3.22
C THR A 41 9.20 1.87 -4.44
N THR A 42 10.07 2.34 -5.34
CA THR A 42 10.56 1.55 -6.49
C THR A 42 11.32 0.29 -6.06
N MET A 43 12.00 0.34 -4.92
CA MET A 43 12.85 -0.74 -4.42
C MET A 43 12.09 -1.76 -3.55
N ILE A 44 10.87 -1.44 -3.09
CA ILE A 44 10.11 -2.36 -2.23
C ILE A 44 9.71 -3.64 -2.98
N THR A 45 9.78 -4.76 -2.26
CA THR A 45 9.16 -6.02 -2.65
C THR A 45 8.04 -6.35 -1.66
N LEU A 46 6.80 -6.33 -2.13
CA LEU A 46 5.65 -6.68 -1.31
C LEU A 46 5.54 -8.20 -1.20
N LYS A 47 5.35 -8.70 0.02
CA LYS A 47 5.21 -10.13 0.31
C LYS A 47 3.82 -10.62 -0.08
N SER A 48 3.75 -11.67 -0.89
CA SER A 48 2.49 -12.34 -1.23
C SER A 48 1.97 -13.20 -0.08
N SER A 49 0.65 -13.30 0.07
CA SER A 49 0.02 -14.22 1.00
C SER A 49 -0.14 -15.61 0.38
N LEU A 50 0.59 -16.59 0.91
CA LEU A 50 0.53 -17.98 0.43
C LEU A 50 -0.88 -18.57 0.53
N GLY A 51 -1.59 -18.32 1.64
CA GLY A 51 -2.96 -18.78 1.84
C GLY A 51 -3.94 -18.16 0.83
N ALA A 52 -3.80 -16.86 0.53
CA ALA A 52 -4.62 -16.21 -0.49
C ALA A 52 -4.32 -16.78 -1.89
N THR A 53 -3.06 -17.09 -2.20
CA THR A 53 -2.66 -17.69 -3.48
C THR A 53 -3.22 -19.10 -3.65
N LEU A 54 -3.14 -19.95 -2.63
CA LEU A 54 -3.74 -21.29 -2.69
C LEU A 54 -5.25 -21.22 -2.85
N LEU A 55 -5.92 -20.34 -2.09
CA LEU A 55 -7.36 -20.15 -2.21
C LEU A 55 -7.75 -19.62 -3.60
N LEU A 56 -6.98 -18.69 -4.16
CA LEU A 56 -7.22 -18.14 -5.49
C LEU A 56 -7.14 -19.23 -6.56
N TYR A 57 -6.11 -20.08 -6.52
CA TYR A 57 -5.99 -21.19 -7.48
C TYR A 57 -7.11 -22.23 -7.33
N LEU A 58 -7.52 -22.54 -6.09
CA LEU A 58 -8.67 -23.42 -5.87
C LEU A 58 -9.95 -22.83 -6.47
N LEU A 59 -10.20 -21.55 -6.24
CA LEU A 59 -11.36 -20.85 -6.78
C LEU A 59 -11.30 -20.75 -8.31
N GLU A 60 -10.13 -20.47 -8.88
CA GLU A 60 -9.94 -20.43 -10.33
C GLU A 60 -10.20 -21.79 -10.98
N PHE A 61 -9.73 -22.88 -10.35
CA PHE A 61 -10.03 -24.23 -10.81
C PHE A 61 -11.54 -24.53 -10.80
N LEU A 62 -12.24 -24.19 -9.71
CA LEU A 62 -13.70 -24.34 -9.62
C LEU A 62 -14.43 -23.45 -10.62
N PHE A 63 -13.92 -22.24 -10.88
CA PHE A 63 -14.47 -21.31 -11.87
C PHE A 63 -14.40 -21.91 -13.28
N VAL A 64 -13.27 -22.51 -13.66
CA VAL A 64 -13.10 -23.17 -14.96
C VAL A 64 -14.09 -24.33 -15.09
N ILE A 65 -14.26 -25.16 -14.06
CA ILE A 65 -15.26 -26.23 -14.05
C ILE A 65 -16.67 -25.67 -14.24
N GLY A 66 -17.03 -24.60 -13.52
CA GLY A 66 -18.33 -23.94 -13.65
C GLY A 66 -18.59 -23.41 -15.07
N CYS A 67 -17.57 -22.81 -15.70
CA CYS A 67 -17.65 -22.34 -17.08
C CYS A 67 -17.81 -23.49 -18.08
N LEU A 68 -17.08 -24.60 -17.90
CA LEU A 68 -17.23 -25.79 -18.76
C LEU A 68 -18.62 -26.42 -18.63
N MET A 69 -19.16 -26.49 -17.41
CA MET A 69 -20.53 -26.94 -17.15
C MET A 69 -21.57 -26.02 -17.82
N ALA A 70 -21.35 -24.71 -17.75
CA ALA A 70 -22.22 -23.73 -18.40
C ALA A 70 -22.24 -23.93 -19.92
N ILE A 71 -21.06 -24.00 -20.54
CA ILE A 71 -20.90 -24.20 -21.99
C ILE A 71 -21.48 -25.55 -22.42
N GLY A 72 -21.16 -26.63 -21.70
CA GLY A 72 -21.67 -27.97 -21.98
C GLY A 72 -23.19 -28.05 -21.91
N GLY A 73 -23.81 -27.49 -20.86
CA GLY A 73 -25.26 -27.43 -20.72
C GLY A 73 -25.94 -26.67 -21.87
N ILE A 74 -25.34 -25.55 -22.32
CA ILE A 74 -25.84 -24.79 -23.47
C ILE A 74 -25.74 -25.61 -24.76
N ILE A 75 -24.59 -26.23 -25.04
CA ILE A 75 -24.38 -27.04 -26.25
C ILE A 75 -25.38 -28.20 -26.30
N VAL A 76 -25.51 -28.95 -25.20
CA VAL A 76 -26.40 -30.12 -25.16
C VAL A 76 -27.86 -29.69 -25.27
N PHE A 77 -28.26 -28.54 -24.73
CA PHE A 77 -29.62 -28.01 -24.91
C PHE A 77 -30.00 -27.81 -26.38
N PHE A 78 -29.08 -27.35 -27.23
CA PHE A 78 -29.33 -27.21 -28.68
C PHE A 78 -29.43 -28.54 -29.42
N VAL A 79 -28.87 -29.63 -28.87
CA VAL A 79 -28.94 -30.98 -29.46
C VAL A 79 -30.17 -31.73 -28.94
N GLN A 80 -30.46 -31.61 -27.64
CA GLN A 80 -31.57 -32.24 -26.94
C GLN A 80 -32.16 -31.25 -25.93
N PRO A 81 -33.29 -30.57 -26.28
CA PRO A 81 -33.87 -29.52 -25.45
C PRO A 81 -34.64 -30.10 -24.26
N LEU A 82 -33.90 -30.67 -23.31
CA LEU A 82 -34.42 -31.14 -22.04
C LEU A 82 -34.22 -30.05 -20.98
N SER A 83 -35.25 -29.77 -20.18
CA SER A 83 -35.22 -28.72 -19.14
C SER A 83 -34.06 -28.88 -18.16
N VAL A 84 -33.65 -30.11 -17.86
CA VAL A 84 -32.52 -30.45 -16.98
C VAL A 84 -31.19 -29.84 -17.47
N GLN A 85 -30.97 -29.73 -18.78
CA GLN A 85 -29.73 -29.18 -19.34
C GLN A 85 -29.60 -27.67 -19.09
N VAL A 86 -30.73 -26.97 -19.09
CA VAL A 86 -30.80 -25.54 -18.76
C VAL A 86 -30.40 -25.29 -17.30
N PHE A 87 -30.76 -26.19 -16.37
CA PHE A 87 -30.35 -26.10 -14.98
C PHE A 87 -28.83 -26.24 -14.80
N PHE A 88 -28.18 -27.17 -15.51
CA PHE A 88 -26.72 -27.30 -15.47
C PHE A 88 -26.03 -26.06 -16.06
N GLY A 89 -26.55 -25.55 -17.18
CA GLY A 89 -26.06 -24.34 -17.83
C GLY A 89 -26.10 -23.12 -16.91
N LEU A 90 -27.28 -22.82 -16.36
CA LEU A 90 -27.52 -21.70 -15.45
C LEU A 90 -26.77 -21.88 -14.12
N GLY A 91 -26.76 -23.09 -13.57
CA GLY A 91 -26.05 -23.39 -12.34
C GLY A 91 -24.56 -23.14 -12.45
N GLY A 92 -23.93 -23.60 -13.54
CA GLY A 92 -22.53 -23.32 -13.84
C GLY A 92 -22.24 -21.82 -13.93
N PHE A 93 -23.09 -21.08 -14.64
CA PHE A 93 -22.96 -19.62 -14.78
C PHE A 93 -23.06 -18.88 -13.43
N VAL A 94 -24.07 -19.20 -12.61
CA VAL A 94 -24.25 -18.57 -11.30
C VAL A 94 -23.07 -18.89 -10.37
N CYS A 95 -22.62 -20.15 -10.33
CA CYS A 95 -21.47 -20.54 -9.52
C CYS A 95 -20.19 -19.79 -9.95
N SER A 96 -19.90 -19.72 -11.24
CA SER A 96 -18.75 -18.98 -11.77
C SER A 96 -18.83 -17.48 -11.43
N PHE A 97 -20.00 -16.87 -11.53
CA PHE A 97 -20.21 -15.47 -11.16
C PHE A 97 -19.95 -15.23 -9.66
N VAL A 98 -20.48 -16.09 -8.78
CA VAL A 98 -20.26 -16.01 -7.34
C VAL A 98 -18.77 -16.15 -7.00
N ILE A 99 -18.08 -17.10 -7.63
CA ILE A 99 -16.63 -17.30 -7.42
C ILE A 99 -15.84 -16.04 -7.85
N ALA A 100 -16.14 -15.48 -9.02
CA ALA A 100 -15.50 -14.25 -9.49
C ALA A 100 -15.76 -13.08 -8.53
N TYR A 101 -17.00 -12.92 -8.07
CA TYR A 101 -17.39 -11.90 -7.10
C TYR A 101 -16.63 -12.03 -5.78
N VAL A 102 -16.54 -13.25 -5.22
CA VAL A 102 -15.80 -13.52 -3.99
C VAL A 102 -14.32 -13.18 -4.17
N SER A 103 -13.70 -13.64 -5.26
CA SER A 103 -12.29 -13.35 -5.56
C SER A 103 -11.99 -11.85 -5.63
N PHE A 104 -12.91 -11.07 -6.21
CA PHE A 104 -12.79 -9.61 -6.28
C PHE A 104 -13.05 -8.93 -4.93
N LYS A 105 -14.15 -9.27 -4.25
CA LYS A 105 -14.55 -8.66 -2.97
C LYS A 105 -13.47 -8.82 -1.90
N TYR A 106 -12.84 -9.99 -1.83
CA TYR A 106 -11.79 -10.27 -0.85
C TYR A 106 -10.39 -9.86 -1.32
N LYS A 107 -10.28 -9.24 -2.50
CA LYS A 107 -9.03 -8.77 -3.11
C LYS A 107 -7.96 -9.86 -3.16
N LEU A 108 -8.34 -11.07 -3.56
CA LEU A 108 -7.41 -12.21 -3.57
C LEU A 108 -6.23 -11.97 -4.51
N PHE A 109 -6.47 -11.38 -5.68
CA PHE A 109 -5.39 -11.01 -6.61
C PHE A 109 -4.36 -10.04 -6.02
N ASP A 110 -4.81 -9.02 -5.27
CA ASP A 110 -3.91 -8.07 -4.62
C ASP A 110 -3.04 -8.77 -3.56
N LYS A 111 -3.63 -9.70 -2.80
CA LYS A 111 -2.93 -10.47 -1.77
C LYS A 111 -1.98 -11.51 -2.34
N SER A 112 -2.35 -12.15 -3.46
CA SER A 112 -1.56 -13.18 -4.12
C SER A 112 -0.42 -12.61 -4.95
N PHE A 113 -0.65 -11.49 -5.64
CA PHE A 113 0.31 -10.87 -6.55
C PHE A 113 0.46 -9.36 -6.30
N PRO A 114 0.87 -8.95 -5.07
CA PRO A 114 0.91 -7.54 -4.70
C PRO A 114 1.91 -6.74 -5.54
N ASN A 115 3.03 -7.33 -5.97
CA ASN A 115 4.00 -6.65 -6.82
C ASN A 115 3.47 -6.31 -8.22
N ARG A 116 2.44 -7.02 -8.71
CA ARG A 116 1.81 -6.74 -10.01
C ARG A 116 0.68 -5.71 -9.87
N TYR A 117 -0.20 -5.89 -8.89
CA TYR A 117 -1.42 -5.08 -8.77
C TYR A 117 -1.34 -3.91 -7.79
N VAL A 118 -0.61 -4.09 -6.68
CA VAL A 118 -0.54 -3.10 -5.60
C VAL A 118 0.63 -2.16 -5.79
N LYS A 119 1.82 -2.68 -6.13
CA LYS A 119 3.04 -1.87 -6.26
C LYS A 119 2.88 -0.72 -7.26
N SER A 120 2.19 -0.95 -8.38
CA SER A 120 1.92 0.09 -9.38
C SER A 120 1.01 1.20 -8.86
N ARG A 121 0.05 0.89 -7.97
CA ARG A 121 -0.79 1.89 -7.29
C ARG A 121 0.00 2.63 -6.22
N LEU A 122 0.78 1.91 -5.42
CA LEU A 122 1.62 2.52 -4.38
C LEU A 122 2.65 3.49 -4.98
N LEU A 123 3.27 3.14 -6.11
CA LEU A 123 4.20 4.02 -6.84
C LEU A 123 3.56 5.33 -7.32
N LYS A 124 2.24 5.35 -7.54
CA LYS A 124 1.53 6.60 -7.88
C LYS A 124 1.26 7.45 -6.65
N GLU A 125 1.17 6.83 -5.47
CA GLU A 125 0.76 7.48 -4.21
C GLU A 125 1.88 7.74 -3.21
N ALA A 126 3.06 7.15 -3.39
CA ALA A 126 4.18 7.29 -2.49
C ALA A 126 5.52 7.19 -3.23
N ASP A 127 6.39 8.18 -3.03
CA ASP A 127 7.77 8.17 -3.50
C ASP A 127 8.66 7.34 -2.56
N TYR A 128 8.40 7.42 -1.25
CA TYR A 128 9.10 6.68 -0.21
C TYR A 128 8.13 5.98 0.73
N ILE A 129 8.59 4.87 1.30
CA ILE A 129 7.87 4.07 2.30
C ILE A 129 8.85 3.65 3.41
N GLN A 130 8.38 3.66 4.65
CA GLN A 130 9.15 3.19 5.79
C GLN A 130 9.20 1.66 5.83
N LEU A 131 10.39 1.10 6.05
CA LEU A 131 10.62 -0.35 6.13
C LEU A 131 10.12 -0.98 7.44
N ASP A 132 10.19 -0.23 8.53
CA ASP A 132 9.82 -0.73 9.86
C ASP A 132 8.30 -0.67 10.01
N PHE A 133 7.64 -1.81 9.76
CA PHE A 133 6.19 -1.91 9.82
C PHE A 133 5.74 -1.99 11.27
N VAL A 134 4.90 -1.05 11.69
CA VAL A 134 4.32 -1.10 13.03
C VAL A 134 3.30 -2.23 13.09
N ASN A 135 3.63 -3.28 13.85
CA ASN A 135 2.85 -4.51 13.97
C ASN A 135 2.45 -5.14 12.62
N ASP A 136 3.29 -5.01 11.58
CA ASP A 136 3.01 -5.46 10.19
C ASP A 136 1.74 -4.85 9.53
N ASP A 137 1.09 -3.87 10.15
CA ASP A 137 -0.22 -3.37 9.70
C ASP A 137 -0.13 -2.01 9.01
N TYR A 138 0.75 -1.12 9.49
CA TYR A 138 0.87 0.26 9.00
C TYR A 138 2.32 0.67 8.71
N ALA A 139 2.49 1.45 7.65
CA ALA A 139 3.75 2.07 7.25
C ALA A 139 3.56 3.57 7.02
N PHE A 140 4.55 4.38 7.39
CA PHE A 140 4.57 5.76 6.91
C PHE A 140 4.99 5.80 5.44
N ILE A 141 4.34 6.69 4.69
CA ILE A 141 4.66 6.97 3.30
C ILE A 141 4.92 8.45 3.11
N VAL A 142 5.73 8.78 2.11
CA VAL A 142 6.02 10.16 1.74
C VAL A 142 5.78 10.36 0.24
N LYS A 143 5.06 11.43 -0.09
CA LYS A 143 4.87 11.92 -1.45
C LYS A 143 4.99 13.43 -1.44
N ASN A 144 5.77 14.00 -2.35
CA ASN A 144 5.98 15.46 -2.43
C ASN A 144 6.36 16.12 -1.09
N LYS A 145 7.24 15.46 -0.30
CA LYS A 145 7.69 15.90 1.04
C LYS A 145 6.58 15.97 2.12
N LYS A 146 5.41 15.37 1.87
CA LYS A 146 4.33 15.24 2.85
C LYS A 146 4.20 13.79 3.29
N PHE A 147 3.87 13.60 4.56
CA PHE A 147 3.71 12.31 5.19
C PHE A 147 2.25 11.86 5.12
N GLY A 148 2.07 10.56 4.95
CA GLY A 148 0.80 9.84 5.04
C GLY A 148 1.00 8.48 5.68
N VAL A 149 -0.08 7.71 5.80
CA VAL A 149 -0.04 6.34 6.36
C VAL A 149 -0.63 5.38 5.34
N TYR A 150 0.06 4.27 5.14
CA TYR A 150 -0.32 3.18 4.28
C TYR A 150 -0.65 1.95 5.12
N SER A 151 -1.78 1.30 4.85
CA SER A 151 -2.12 0.02 5.44
C SER A 151 -1.53 -1.11 4.59
N VAL A 152 -0.58 -1.83 5.15
CA VAL A 152 0.10 -2.96 4.50
C VAL A 152 -0.88 -4.12 4.32
N ARG A 153 -1.72 -4.39 5.32
CA ARG A 153 -2.70 -5.48 5.31
C ARG A 153 -3.85 -5.25 4.31
N ARG A 154 -4.31 -4.01 4.16
CA ARG A 154 -5.42 -3.67 3.25
C ARG A 154 -4.95 -3.26 1.86
N TYR A 155 -3.66 -2.99 1.68
CA TYR A 155 -3.07 -2.46 0.46
C TYR A 155 -3.70 -1.14 0.01
N GLU A 156 -3.96 -0.25 0.97
CA GLU A 156 -4.69 1.01 0.77
C GLU A 156 -4.03 2.16 1.55
N ILE A 157 -4.18 3.37 1.03
CA ILE A 157 -3.81 4.60 1.75
C ILE A 157 -4.81 4.78 2.90
N GLN A 158 -4.30 4.68 4.13
CA GLN A 158 -5.10 4.91 5.34
C GLN A 158 -5.23 6.41 5.62
N LEU A 159 -4.14 7.15 5.46
CA LEU A 159 -4.10 8.60 5.58
C LEU A 159 -3.34 9.19 4.39
N PRO A 160 -3.91 10.17 3.67
CA PRO A 160 -3.26 10.74 2.50
C PRO A 160 -1.98 11.49 2.89
N ALA A 161 -1.05 11.56 1.95
CA ALA A 161 0.23 12.25 2.13
C ALA A 161 0.06 13.78 2.09
N ILE A 162 -0.52 14.37 3.14
CA ILE A 162 -0.82 15.81 3.25
C ILE A 162 -0.24 16.47 4.50
N TYR A 163 0.37 15.68 5.39
CA TYR A 163 0.87 16.15 6.68
C TYR A 163 2.33 16.57 6.57
N ASP A 164 2.76 17.60 7.31
CA ASP A 164 4.17 18.03 7.31
C ASP A 164 5.05 17.00 8.02
N TRP A 165 4.50 16.36 9.06
CA TRP A 165 5.16 15.32 9.82
C TRP A 165 4.13 14.44 10.52
N LEU A 166 4.41 13.13 10.58
CA LEU A 166 3.67 12.15 11.35
C LEU A 166 4.65 11.33 12.18
N SER A 167 4.29 11.03 13.43
CA SER A 167 4.97 10.03 14.24
C SER A 167 3.99 9.30 15.14
N TRP A 168 4.31 8.08 15.52
CA TRP A 168 3.47 7.31 16.44
C TRP A 168 3.57 7.89 17.86
N LYS A 169 2.41 8.12 18.49
CA LYS A 169 2.29 8.32 19.93
C LYS A 169 1.97 6.99 20.62
N ILE A 170 1.04 6.25 20.02
CA ILE A 170 0.74 4.85 20.33
C ILE A 170 0.75 4.11 19.00
N GLU A 171 1.65 3.16 18.87
CA GLU A 171 1.86 2.35 17.68
C GLU A 171 0.55 1.78 17.11
N GLY A 172 0.28 2.08 15.83
CA GLY A 172 -0.90 1.59 15.10
C GLY A 172 -2.24 2.20 15.52
N GLN A 173 -2.27 3.13 16.47
CA GLN A 173 -3.52 3.68 17.03
C GLN A 173 -3.56 5.21 17.01
N ILE A 174 -2.55 5.85 17.60
CA ILE A 174 -2.53 7.30 17.83
C ILE A 174 -1.27 7.92 17.24
N LEU A 175 -1.45 9.01 16.51
CA LEU A 175 -0.41 9.75 15.83
C LEU A 175 -0.21 11.13 16.47
N ASN A 176 1.04 11.55 16.59
CA ASN A 176 1.42 12.95 16.70
C ASN A 176 1.49 13.53 15.29
N VAL A 177 0.85 14.69 15.10
CA VAL A 177 0.71 15.31 13.79
C VAL A 177 1.29 16.71 13.82
N ARG A 178 2.02 17.05 12.76
CA ARG A 178 2.32 18.44 12.43
C ARG A 178 1.72 18.78 11.08
N GLN A 179 0.88 19.82 11.04
CA GLN A 179 0.29 20.30 9.81
C GLN A 179 0.07 21.81 9.87
N ASN A 180 0.59 22.54 8.87
CA ASN A 180 0.44 23.99 8.75
C ASN A 180 0.88 24.74 10.02
N GLY A 181 1.95 24.26 10.66
CA GLY A 181 2.49 24.84 11.90
C GLY A 181 1.76 24.47 13.19
N ARG A 182 0.61 23.77 13.13
CA ARG A 182 -0.09 23.25 14.31
C ARG A 182 0.43 21.87 14.68
N GLN A 183 0.40 21.57 15.98
CA GLN A 183 0.68 20.25 16.53
C GLN A 183 -0.54 19.75 17.29
N TYR A 184 -0.96 18.53 16.99
CA TYR A 184 -2.11 17.88 17.62
C TYR A 184 -1.95 16.36 17.54
N ILE A 185 -2.83 15.63 18.22
CA ILE A 185 -2.90 14.18 18.16
C ILE A 185 -4.15 13.76 17.40
N MET A 186 -4.04 12.67 16.64
CA MET A 186 -5.19 12.11 15.94
C MET A 186 -5.18 10.59 15.99
N ASP A 187 -6.34 9.99 15.80
CA ASP A 187 -6.43 8.55 15.59
C ASP A 187 -5.98 8.14 14.16
N ILE A 188 -5.88 6.84 13.94
CA ILE A 188 -5.51 6.26 12.63
C ILE A 188 -6.52 6.55 11.50
N TYR A 189 -7.70 7.07 11.84
CA TYR A 189 -8.76 7.44 10.89
C TYR A 189 -8.77 8.94 10.57
N GLY A 190 -7.88 9.72 11.18
CA GLY A 190 -7.73 11.15 10.95
C GLY A 190 -8.60 12.03 11.86
N ASN A 191 -9.23 11.46 12.89
CA ASN A 191 -9.99 12.24 13.86
C ASN A 191 -9.05 12.84 14.91
N GLU A 192 -9.08 14.17 15.04
CA GLU A 192 -8.33 14.88 16.08
C GLU A 192 -8.87 14.52 17.48
N LEU A 193 -7.96 14.17 18.38
CA LEU A 193 -8.26 13.81 19.76
C LEU A 193 -7.99 15.03 20.65
N LYS A 194 -9.00 15.44 21.42
CA LYS A 194 -8.93 16.56 22.37
C LYS A 194 -8.42 16.11 23.74
#